data_AF-A0A6P6VMT2-F1
#
_entry.id   AF-A0A6P6VMT2-F1
#
_cell.length_a   1.000
_cell.length_b   1.000
_cell.length_c   1.000
_cell.angle_alpha   90.00
_cell.angle_beta   90.00
_cell.angle_gamma   90.00
#
_symmetry.space_group_name_H-M   'P 1'
#
loop_
_entity.id
_entity.type
_entity.pdbx_description
1 polymer ?
#
loop_
_entity_poly.entity_id
_entity_poly.type
_entity_poly.pdbx_seq_one_letter_code
_entity_poly.pdbx_strand_id
1 'polypeptide(L)'
;MREPGLGKNNMGRSSVAILFLVLLCIGAFLTTHLLDSSSNLIPGSSRQGSTFSAKTSKTPEEPLNRSNKLEFQLNCSLGDETRICLGSYYPSKFMLQNPDPSSSTPQSMCPDYFRWIHEDLSPWRETGVTEEMVRMAGRTANFRVVVVNGTAYLETFDRSFQTRDVFSQWGILQLLRRYPGKIPDLDLMFDCDDSPVVRKEFHRGPDAPPPPPVFRYCKDDATLDIVFPDWSFWGWAEIDTRPWAPLLKEMKDGNERSKWKDRKPYAYWKGNPHVAEGRVDLLKCNVSDKEDWNARLYVQDWNKEQEQGYKESVLADQCVHRYKIYIEGSAWSVSQKNILACDSVTLLVKPQYHEFFSRGLMPLQHYWPIRADDKCRSIKYAVEWGNNNEKQAEEIGKAGSSFVQEELKMDYVYDYMFHLLSQYAKLLKYKPSIPPKAIELCSESMACPAQALEKKFMMESMVGGPSSEAPCIMPPPYDPAALHSILEEKQNSIQLVEEWEKQHGDGERKHP
;
A
#
# COMPACT_ATOMS: atom_id res chain seq x y z
N MET A 1 -64.99 -14.49 -15.90
CA MET A 1 -65.53 -15.84 -16.18
C MET A 1 -64.33 -16.72 -16.51
N ARG A 2 -63.79 -17.50 -15.54
CA ARG A 2 -63.98 -18.97 -15.35
C ARG A 2 -63.94 -19.71 -16.70
N GLU A 3 -63.05 -20.65 -17.00
CA GLU A 3 -62.40 -21.75 -16.25
C GLU A 3 -61.32 -22.43 -17.16
N PRO A 4 -60.69 -23.60 -16.86
CA PRO A 4 -59.81 -23.99 -15.74
C PRO A 4 -58.46 -24.61 -16.22
N GLY A 5 -57.58 -24.95 -15.27
CA GLY A 5 -56.29 -25.60 -15.50
C GLY A 5 -56.33 -27.14 -15.63
N LEU A 6 -55.22 -27.69 -16.13
CA LEU A 6 -54.89 -29.13 -16.08
C LEU A 6 -53.40 -29.29 -15.75
N GLY A 7 -53.08 -30.02 -14.66
CA GLY A 7 -51.72 -30.34 -14.26
C GLY A 7 -51.10 -31.51 -15.04
N LYS A 8 -49.76 -31.57 -15.07
CA LYS A 8 -48.97 -32.75 -15.48
C LYS A 8 -47.67 -32.88 -14.69
N ASN A 9 -47.65 -33.92 -13.85
CA ASN A 9 -46.61 -34.93 -13.61
C ASN A 9 -45.12 -34.55 -13.73
N ASN A 10 -44.45 -34.49 -12.57
CA ASN A 10 -42.99 -34.55 -12.42
C ASN A 10 -42.56 -36.00 -12.16
N MET A 11 -42.23 -36.76 -13.21
CA MET A 11 -41.55 -38.06 -13.06
C MET A 11 -40.73 -38.31 -14.33
N GLY A 12 -39.52 -37.75 -14.37
CA GLY A 12 -38.63 -37.86 -15.53
C GLY A 12 -37.29 -37.11 -15.42
N ARG A 13 -37.15 -36.12 -14.53
CA ARG A 13 -35.88 -35.35 -14.38
C ARG A 13 -34.85 -36.00 -13.45
N SER A 14 -35.26 -36.91 -12.56
CA SER A 14 -34.33 -37.50 -11.58
C SER A 14 -33.43 -38.59 -12.17
N SER A 15 -33.89 -39.34 -13.18
CA SER A 15 -33.14 -40.46 -13.75
C SER A 15 -32.01 -40.01 -14.69
N VAL A 16 -32.15 -38.84 -15.33
CA VAL A 16 -31.13 -38.30 -16.24
C VAL A 16 -29.96 -37.69 -15.46
N ALA A 17 -30.23 -37.05 -14.31
CA ALA A 17 -29.18 -36.47 -13.46
C ALA A 17 -28.26 -37.54 -12.84
N ILE A 18 -28.84 -38.69 -12.45
CA ILE A 18 -28.07 -39.79 -11.87
C ILE A 18 -27.18 -40.46 -12.94
N LEU A 19 -27.67 -40.62 -14.18
CA LEU A 19 -26.88 -41.18 -15.27
C LEU A 19 -25.68 -40.30 -15.64
N PHE A 20 -25.84 -38.97 -15.56
CA PHE A 20 -24.76 -38.00 -15.82
C PHE A 20 -23.67 -38.02 -14.75
N LEU A 21 -24.04 -38.18 -13.47
CA LEU A 21 -23.10 -38.29 -12.36
C LEU A 21 -22.28 -39.58 -12.41
N VAL A 22 -22.89 -40.70 -12.79
CA VAL A 22 -22.16 -41.99 -12.93
C VAL A 22 -21.14 -41.94 -14.09
N LEU A 23 -21.48 -41.30 -15.21
CA LEU A 23 -20.55 -41.15 -16.33
C LEU A 23 -19.37 -40.23 -16.00
N LEU A 24 -19.57 -39.18 -15.20
CA LEU A 24 -18.49 -38.32 -14.70
C LEU A 24 -17.54 -39.07 -13.75
N CYS A 25 -18.06 -39.93 -12.88
CA CYS A 25 -17.23 -40.73 -11.98
C CYS A 25 -16.40 -41.80 -12.73
N ILE A 26 -16.95 -42.42 -13.78
CA ILE A 26 -16.20 -43.40 -14.61
C ILE A 26 -15.11 -42.70 -15.44
N GLY A 27 -15.38 -41.48 -15.94
CA GLY A 27 -14.39 -40.68 -16.66
C GLY A 27 -13.20 -40.28 -15.80
N ALA A 28 -13.43 -39.87 -14.55
CA ALA A 28 -12.37 -39.50 -13.61
C ALA A 28 -11.48 -40.69 -13.21
N PHE A 29 -12.04 -41.90 -13.13
CA PHE A 29 -11.31 -43.11 -12.75
C PHE A 29 -10.40 -43.66 -13.87
N LEU A 30 -10.74 -43.40 -15.14
CA LEU A 30 -9.91 -43.82 -16.29
C LEU A 30 -8.75 -42.85 -16.57
N THR A 31 -8.84 -41.58 -16.16
CA THR A 31 -7.76 -40.59 -16.33
C THR A 31 -6.64 -40.71 -15.31
N THR A 32 -6.91 -41.26 -14.11
CA THR A 32 -5.88 -41.45 -13.08
C THR A 32 -4.99 -42.68 -13.34
N HIS A 33 -5.48 -43.67 -14.09
CA HIS A 33 -4.71 -44.88 -14.42
C HIS A 33 -3.73 -44.73 -15.60
N LEU A 34 -3.82 -43.64 -16.38
CA LEU A 34 -2.98 -43.39 -17.56
C LEU A 34 -1.79 -42.46 -17.31
N LEU A 35 -1.69 -41.86 -16.12
CA LEU A 35 -0.57 -40.97 -15.76
C LEU A 35 0.49 -41.63 -14.87
N ASP A 36 0.30 -42.90 -14.49
CA ASP A 36 1.17 -43.62 -13.55
C ASP A 36 2.13 -44.61 -14.24
N SER A 37 2.46 -44.39 -15.51
CA SER A 37 3.37 -45.27 -16.26
C SER A 37 4.20 -44.54 -17.30
N SER A 38 5.19 -43.78 -16.84
CA SER A 38 6.43 -43.56 -17.60
C SER A 38 7.52 -42.93 -16.73
N SER A 39 8.15 -43.74 -15.88
CA SER A 39 9.47 -43.46 -15.32
C SER A 39 10.35 -44.70 -15.48
N ASN A 40 11.35 -44.61 -16.35
CA ASN A 40 12.59 -45.39 -16.33
C ASN A 40 13.48 -44.99 -17.53
N LEU A 41 14.68 -44.45 -17.25
CA LEU A 41 15.98 -44.94 -17.74
C LEU A 41 17.14 -43.99 -17.36
N ILE A 42 18.07 -44.54 -16.57
CA ILE A 42 19.44 -44.13 -16.19
C ILE A 42 20.42 -44.83 -17.20
N PRO A 43 21.79 -44.70 -17.28
CA PRO A 43 22.83 -43.83 -16.66
C PRO A 43 23.92 -43.20 -17.60
N GLY A 44 24.66 -42.23 -17.05
CA GLY A 44 26.12 -42.35 -16.82
C GLY A 44 27.14 -41.86 -17.87
N SER A 45 28.09 -41.01 -17.44
CA SER A 45 29.54 -41.25 -17.63
C SER A 45 30.39 -40.18 -16.93
N SER A 46 31.32 -40.66 -16.10
CA SER A 46 32.43 -39.95 -15.48
C SER A 46 33.58 -39.70 -16.46
N ARG A 47 34.25 -38.54 -16.39
CA ARG A 47 35.69 -38.43 -16.70
C ARG A 47 36.41 -37.45 -15.79
N GLN A 48 37.28 -38.01 -14.96
CA GLN A 48 38.43 -37.36 -14.34
C GLN A 48 39.47 -37.01 -15.41
N GLY A 49 40.09 -35.84 -15.26
CA GLY A 49 41.32 -35.45 -15.97
C GLY A 49 42.05 -34.41 -15.14
N SER A 50 43.10 -34.83 -14.44
CA SER A 50 44.03 -33.95 -13.72
C SER A 50 45.15 -33.48 -14.63
N THR A 51 45.48 -32.19 -14.59
CA THR A 51 46.80 -31.70 -15.01
C THR A 51 47.20 -30.52 -14.13
N PHE A 52 48.34 -30.68 -13.45
CA PHE A 52 49.03 -29.65 -12.66
C PHE A 52 49.72 -28.63 -13.58
N SER A 53 49.65 -27.34 -13.25
CA SER A 53 50.76 -26.41 -13.48
C SER A 53 50.71 -25.24 -12.50
N ALA A 54 51.88 -24.72 -12.15
CA ALA A 54 52.18 -24.06 -10.89
C ALA A 54 52.12 -22.51 -10.91
N LYS A 55 51.77 -21.97 -9.73
CA LYS A 55 52.16 -20.68 -9.12
C LYS A 55 52.01 -19.40 -9.96
N THR A 56 51.10 -18.53 -9.53
CA THR A 56 51.47 -17.19 -9.02
C THR A 56 50.44 -16.73 -7.99
N SER A 57 50.90 -16.44 -6.78
CA SER A 57 50.10 -15.86 -5.70
C SER A 57 49.69 -14.42 -6.05
N LYS A 58 48.39 -14.21 -6.23
CA LYS A 58 47.74 -12.92 -5.99
C LYS A 58 46.46 -13.21 -5.22
N THR A 59 46.50 -12.93 -3.93
CA THR A 59 45.32 -12.79 -3.09
C THR A 59 44.39 -11.77 -3.77
N PRO A 60 43.15 -12.11 -4.12
CA PRO A 60 42.13 -11.09 -4.27
C PRO A 60 41.83 -10.62 -2.84
N GLU A 61 42.17 -9.37 -2.53
CA GLU A 61 41.56 -8.68 -1.39
C GLU A 61 40.04 -8.63 -1.67
N GLU A 62 39.30 -9.56 -1.07
CA GLU A 62 37.87 -9.37 -0.86
C GLU A 62 37.70 -8.13 0.02
N PRO A 63 36.85 -7.16 -0.36
CA PRO A 63 36.45 -6.13 0.57
C PRO A 63 35.58 -6.78 1.65
N LEU A 64 36.23 -7.16 2.75
CA LEU A 64 35.62 -7.59 3.99
C LEU A 64 34.93 -6.37 4.63
N ASN A 65 33.69 -6.07 4.22
CA ASN A 65 32.80 -5.24 5.02
C ASN A 65 31.33 -5.56 4.74
N ARG A 66 30.92 -6.77 5.10
CA ARG A 66 29.51 -7.09 5.34
C ARG A 66 29.33 -7.05 6.85
N SER A 67 28.80 -5.96 7.37
CA SER A 67 28.33 -5.95 8.76
C SER A 67 27.37 -7.15 8.93
N ASN A 68 27.65 -8.03 9.87
CA ASN A 68 26.83 -9.21 10.13
C ASN A 68 25.47 -8.75 10.66
N LYS A 69 24.52 -8.45 9.76
CA LYS A 69 23.14 -8.15 10.11
C LYS A 69 22.55 -9.40 10.77
N LEU A 70 22.17 -9.28 12.04
CA LEU A 70 21.58 -10.39 12.79
C LEU A 70 20.19 -10.69 12.21
N GLU A 71 20.02 -11.85 11.61
CA GLU A 71 18.75 -12.31 11.04
C GLU A 71 18.09 -13.36 11.95
N PHE A 72 16.79 -13.20 12.20
CA PHE A 72 15.94 -14.08 12.99
C PHE A 72 14.86 -14.67 12.08
N GLN A 73 14.95 -15.98 11.88
CA GLN A 73 13.95 -16.76 11.13
C GLN A 73 12.72 -17.05 12.00
N LEU A 74 11.57 -17.28 11.35
CA LEU A 74 10.36 -17.70 12.04
C LEU A 74 10.44 -19.16 12.48
N ASN A 75 9.94 -19.44 13.67
CA ASN A 75 9.87 -20.81 14.19
C ASN A 75 8.47 -21.42 14.01
N CYS A 76 8.29 -22.20 12.93
CA CYS A 76 7.03 -22.89 12.62
C CYS A 76 7.00 -24.37 13.08
N SER A 77 7.83 -24.76 14.07
CA SER A 77 8.04 -26.16 14.45
C SER A 77 6.83 -26.85 15.10
N LEU A 78 5.86 -26.10 15.62
CA LEU A 78 4.61 -26.65 16.19
C LEU A 78 3.56 -27.02 15.14
N GLY A 79 3.89 -26.88 13.85
CA GLY A 79 2.98 -27.15 12.72
C GLY A 79 2.24 -25.90 12.25
N ASP A 80 1.84 -25.91 10.98
CA ASP A 80 1.14 -24.82 10.28
C ASP A 80 -0.27 -24.52 10.84
N GLU A 81 -0.72 -25.18 11.90
CA GLU A 81 -2.08 -25.03 12.45
C GLU A 81 -2.15 -24.21 13.76
N THR A 82 -1.03 -24.03 14.47
CA THR A 82 -1.05 -23.33 15.77
C THR A 82 -0.82 -21.84 15.62
N ARG A 83 -1.88 -21.04 15.85
CA ARG A 83 -1.83 -19.56 15.95
C ARG A 83 -1.29 -19.08 17.31
N ILE A 84 -0.23 -19.70 17.81
CA ILE A 84 0.28 -19.48 19.17
C ILE A 84 1.67 -18.87 19.11
N CYS A 85 1.90 -17.89 19.98
CA CYS A 85 3.20 -17.30 20.21
C CYS A 85 4.03 -18.15 21.16
N LEU A 86 5.13 -18.72 20.65
CA LEU A 86 6.08 -19.50 21.43
C LEU A 86 6.84 -18.64 22.46
N GLY A 87 7.39 -19.22 23.52
CA GLY A 87 8.19 -18.42 24.47
C GLY A 87 9.47 -17.79 23.87
N SER A 88 9.89 -18.18 22.66
CA SER A 88 11.21 -17.86 22.10
C SER A 88 11.20 -17.40 20.63
N TYR A 89 10.11 -16.80 20.13
CA TYR A 89 9.98 -16.47 18.70
C TYR A 89 10.77 -15.24 18.22
N TYR A 90 10.89 -14.22 19.07
CA TYR A 90 11.69 -13.02 18.77
C TYR A 90 11.88 -12.19 20.06
N PRO A 91 13.04 -11.56 20.30
CA PRO A 91 13.23 -10.76 21.51
C PRO A 91 12.35 -9.49 21.49
N SER A 92 11.52 -9.31 22.53
CA SER A 92 10.73 -8.06 22.71
C SER A 92 11.59 -6.85 23.08
N LYS A 93 12.84 -7.08 23.49
CA LYS A 93 13.86 -6.05 23.78
C LYS A 93 15.18 -6.49 23.20
N PHE A 94 15.85 -5.59 22.49
CA PHE A 94 17.17 -5.86 21.94
C PHE A 94 18.12 -4.69 22.21
N MET A 95 19.30 -4.99 22.73
CA MET A 95 20.39 -4.04 22.91
C MET A 95 21.56 -4.50 22.05
N LEU A 96 21.99 -3.66 21.10
CA LEU A 96 23.18 -3.93 20.31
C LEU A 96 24.39 -3.96 21.26
N GLN A 97 25.04 -5.12 21.36
CA GLN A 97 26.31 -5.25 22.08
C GLN A 97 27.40 -4.64 21.20
N ASN A 98 28.10 -3.62 21.71
CA ASN A 98 29.14 -2.83 21.03
C ASN A 98 28.63 -2.06 19.79
N PRO A 99 27.89 -0.94 19.97
CA PRO A 99 27.77 0.02 18.88
C PRO A 99 29.20 0.49 18.53
N ASP A 100 29.65 0.24 17.31
CA ASP A 100 30.94 0.72 16.85
C ASP A 100 30.94 2.26 16.97
N PRO A 101 31.78 2.85 17.86
CA PRO A 101 31.80 4.30 18.08
C PRO A 101 32.15 5.08 16.80
N SER A 102 32.78 4.42 15.82
CA SER A 102 33.15 5.00 14.52
C SER A 102 32.04 4.89 13.46
N SER A 103 30.93 4.19 13.75
CA SER A 103 29.78 4.01 12.86
C SER A 103 28.64 4.99 13.09
N SER A 104 28.89 6.11 13.77
CA SER A 104 27.88 7.16 13.97
C SER A 104 27.60 7.91 12.66
N THR A 105 26.92 7.24 11.73
CA THR A 105 26.29 7.90 10.60
C THR A 105 25.34 8.96 11.19
N PRO A 106 25.46 10.24 10.79
CA PRO A 106 24.53 11.26 11.23
C PRO A 106 23.10 10.79 10.96
N GLN A 107 22.28 10.78 12.01
CA GLN A 107 20.89 10.36 11.92
C GLN A 107 20.20 11.29 10.92
N SER A 108 19.67 10.72 9.83
CA SER A 108 19.04 11.52 8.79
C SER A 108 17.78 12.20 9.31
N MET A 109 17.46 13.36 8.74
CA MET A 109 16.15 13.97 8.93
C MET A 109 15.08 13.13 8.25
N CYS A 110 13.93 12.96 8.90
CA CYS A 110 12.77 12.37 8.25
C CYS A 110 12.24 13.27 7.13
N PRO A 111 11.61 12.70 6.09
CA PRO A 111 10.86 13.46 5.09
C PRO A 111 9.90 14.48 5.70
N ASP A 112 9.72 15.62 5.04
CA ASP A 112 8.94 16.73 5.58
C ASP A 112 7.46 16.38 5.82
N TYR A 113 6.91 15.40 5.10
CA TYR A 113 5.53 14.95 5.34
C TYR A 113 5.32 14.36 6.74
N PHE A 114 6.37 13.99 7.47
CA PHE A 114 6.27 13.56 8.88
C PHE A 114 5.75 14.67 9.79
N ARG A 115 5.94 15.94 9.42
CA ARG A 115 5.42 17.09 10.20
C ARG A 115 3.91 17.02 10.38
N TRP A 116 3.20 16.39 9.45
CA TRP A 116 1.76 16.22 9.51
C TRP A 116 1.28 15.33 10.66
N ILE A 117 2.15 14.50 11.26
CA ILE A 117 1.82 13.76 12.50
C ILE A 117 1.39 14.75 13.60
N HIS A 118 2.04 15.92 13.71
CA HIS A 118 1.70 16.92 14.72
C HIS A 118 0.30 17.51 14.52
N GLU A 119 -0.11 17.69 13.27
CA GLU A 119 -1.43 18.20 12.89
C GLU A 119 -2.50 17.12 13.08
N ASP A 120 -2.21 15.89 12.71
CA ASP A 120 -3.13 14.75 12.83
C ASP A 120 -3.44 14.43 14.30
N LEU A 121 -2.46 14.62 15.18
CA LEU A 121 -2.62 14.42 16.63
C LEU A 121 -3.01 15.70 17.39
N SER A 122 -3.07 16.85 16.71
CA SER A 122 -3.42 18.15 17.33
C SER A 122 -4.76 18.15 18.09
N PRO A 123 -5.83 17.42 17.69
CA PRO A 123 -7.10 17.44 18.40
C PRO A 123 -7.01 16.99 19.86
N TRP A 124 -5.99 16.19 20.21
CA TRP A 124 -5.78 15.64 21.53
C TRP A 124 -4.59 16.26 22.27
N ARG A 125 -3.94 17.27 21.70
CA ARG A 125 -2.69 17.83 22.25
C ARG A 125 -2.85 18.35 23.68
N GLU A 126 -3.93 19.08 23.95
CA GLU A 126 -4.19 19.69 25.26
C GLU A 126 -4.93 18.74 26.22
N THR A 127 -5.96 18.04 25.71
CA THR A 127 -6.84 17.20 26.54
C THR A 127 -6.26 15.81 26.81
N GLY A 128 -5.40 15.32 25.90
CA GLY A 128 -5.00 13.93 25.82
C GLY A 128 -6.11 12.98 25.37
N VAL A 129 -5.80 11.70 25.48
CA VAL A 129 -6.65 10.56 25.12
C VAL A 129 -6.96 9.74 26.37
N THR A 130 -8.23 9.64 26.74
CA THR A 130 -8.69 8.80 27.86
C THR A 130 -9.00 7.38 27.40
N GLU A 131 -9.07 6.43 28.33
CA GLU A 131 -9.46 5.05 28.02
C GLU A 131 -10.88 4.99 27.43
N GLU A 132 -11.80 5.84 27.92
CA GLU A 132 -13.16 5.94 27.40
C GLU A 132 -13.17 6.37 25.93
N MET A 133 -12.32 7.32 25.53
CA MET A 133 -12.21 7.76 24.14
C MET A 133 -11.73 6.64 23.22
N VAL A 134 -10.73 5.86 23.66
CA VAL A 134 -10.26 4.68 22.91
C VAL A 134 -11.37 3.63 22.82
N ARG A 135 -12.12 3.37 23.89
CA ARG A 135 -13.26 2.45 23.85
C ARG A 135 -14.38 2.94 22.91
N MET A 136 -14.64 4.25 22.84
CA MET A 136 -15.61 4.83 21.91
C MET A 136 -15.20 4.64 20.45
N ALA A 137 -13.90 4.68 20.13
CA ALA A 137 -13.39 4.38 18.79
C ALA A 137 -13.68 2.92 18.36
N GLY A 138 -13.94 2.01 19.30
CA GLY A 138 -14.31 0.62 19.02
C GLY A 138 -15.66 0.43 18.32
N ARG A 139 -16.47 1.50 18.14
CA ARG A 139 -17.75 1.43 17.42
C ARG A 139 -17.60 1.13 15.92
N THR A 140 -16.48 1.51 15.33
CA THR A 140 -16.21 1.32 13.91
C THR A 140 -14.98 0.44 13.65
N ALA A 141 -14.10 0.30 14.64
CA ALA A 141 -12.87 -0.47 14.51
C ALA A 141 -13.09 -1.95 14.16
N ASN A 142 -12.24 -2.47 13.29
CA ASN A 142 -12.14 -3.91 13.02
C ASN A 142 -11.33 -4.61 14.12
N PHE A 143 -10.32 -3.94 14.69
CA PHE A 143 -9.51 -4.49 15.77
C PHE A 143 -8.92 -3.43 16.69
N ARG A 144 -8.55 -3.85 17.89
CA ARG A 144 -7.77 -3.10 18.89
C ARG A 144 -6.39 -3.70 19.04
N VAL A 145 -5.35 -2.88 19.00
CA VAL A 145 -3.97 -3.29 19.32
C VAL A 145 -3.53 -2.62 20.60
N VAL A 146 -2.98 -3.43 21.50
CA VAL A 146 -2.33 -2.98 22.72
C VAL A 146 -0.88 -3.46 22.71
N VAL A 147 0.07 -2.55 22.88
CA VAL A 147 1.47 -2.91 23.11
C VAL A 147 1.77 -2.69 24.58
N VAL A 148 2.26 -3.72 25.26
CA VAL A 148 2.70 -3.65 26.67
C VAL A 148 4.05 -4.33 26.80
N ASN A 149 5.03 -3.60 27.34
CA ASN A 149 6.41 -4.07 27.51
C ASN A 149 7.07 -4.59 26.22
N GLY A 150 6.70 -4.03 25.06
CA GLY A 150 7.21 -4.44 23.75
C GLY A 150 6.52 -5.66 23.13
N THR A 151 5.48 -6.20 23.77
CA THR A 151 4.67 -7.30 23.23
C THR A 151 3.33 -6.75 22.74
N ALA A 152 2.92 -7.13 21.53
CA ALA A 152 1.61 -6.78 20.97
C ALA A 152 0.54 -7.78 21.37
N TYR A 153 -0.65 -7.25 21.64
CA TYR A 153 -1.87 -8.00 21.90
C TYR A 153 -2.98 -7.46 21.00
N LEU A 154 -3.80 -8.35 20.47
CA LEU A 154 -4.84 -8.04 19.50
C LEU A 154 -6.21 -8.50 20.02
N GLU A 155 -7.18 -7.60 20.06
CA GLU A 155 -8.59 -7.94 20.20
C GLU A 155 -9.28 -7.65 18.86
N THR A 156 -9.80 -8.70 18.22
CA THR A 156 -10.52 -8.58 16.94
C THR A 156 -12.01 -8.40 17.19
N PHE A 157 -12.61 -7.39 16.57
CA PHE A 157 -14.05 -7.13 16.62
C PHE A 157 -14.76 -7.66 15.38
N ASP A 158 -14.20 -7.39 14.20
CA ASP A 158 -14.72 -7.86 12.92
C ASP A 158 -13.58 -8.05 11.91
N ARG A 159 -13.81 -8.88 10.90
CA ARG A 159 -12.89 -8.98 9.75
C ARG A 159 -13.12 -7.80 8.83
N SER A 160 -12.06 -7.29 8.24
CA SER A 160 -12.19 -6.25 7.21
C SER A 160 -12.45 -6.87 5.84
N PHE A 161 -12.76 -6.00 4.86
CA PHE A 161 -12.77 -6.40 3.47
C PHE A 161 -11.40 -6.97 3.08
N GLN A 162 -11.34 -8.23 2.63
CA GLN A 162 -10.09 -8.86 2.21
C GLN A 162 -9.03 -8.91 3.34
N THR A 163 -7.74 -9.05 3.02
CA THR A 163 -6.63 -9.19 3.98
C THR A 163 -6.11 -7.87 4.55
N ARG A 164 -6.92 -6.79 4.53
CA ARG A 164 -6.47 -5.46 4.94
C ARG A 164 -6.09 -5.40 6.42
N ASP A 165 -6.90 -6.02 7.26
CA ASP A 165 -6.66 -6.14 8.69
C ASP A 165 -5.41 -6.99 8.95
N VAL A 166 -5.29 -8.13 8.27
CA VAL A 166 -4.16 -9.06 8.34
C VAL A 166 -2.84 -8.35 8.04
N PHE A 167 -2.72 -7.66 6.90
CA PHE A 167 -1.46 -7.01 6.53
C PHE A 167 -1.18 -5.74 7.34
N SER A 168 -2.20 -5.08 7.89
CA SER A 168 -2.02 -3.96 8.83
C SER A 168 -1.48 -4.45 10.19
N GLN A 169 -2.01 -5.56 10.70
CA GLN A 169 -1.49 -6.24 11.89
C GLN A 169 -0.06 -6.74 11.66
N TRP A 170 0.20 -7.34 10.49
CA TRP A 170 1.54 -7.78 10.09
C TRP A 170 2.54 -6.61 10.09
N GLY A 171 2.14 -5.46 9.55
CA GLY A 171 2.97 -4.26 9.52
C GLY A 171 3.34 -3.75 10.90
N ILE A 172 2.39 -3.73 11.84
CA ILE A 172 2.65 -3.37 13.24
C ILE A 172 3.64 -4.35 13.88
N LEU A 173 3.54 -5.66 13.63
CA LEU A 173 4.53 -6.62 14.10
C LEU A 173 5.91 -6.39 13.50
N GLN A 174 5.98 -6.07 12.20
CA GLN A 174 7.25 -5.78 11.55
C GLN A 174 7.91 -4.53 12.13
N LEU A 175 7.12 -3.52 12.52
CA LEU A 175 7.63 -2.36 13.26
C LEU A 175 8.25 -2.78 14.61
N LEU A 176 7.56 -3.64 15.38
CA LEU A 176 8.07 -4.13 16.67
C LEU A 176 9.34 -4.96 16.50
N ARG A 177 9.46 -5.76 15.42
CA ARG A 177 10.69 -6.46 15.06
C ARG A 177 11.81 -5.51 14.64
N ARG A 178 11.48 -4.42 13.95
CA ARG A 178 12.48 -3.42 13.55
C ARG A 178 13.01 -2.63 14.74
N TYR A 179 12.14 -2.28 15.68
CA TYR A 179 12.44 -1.43 16.83
C TYR A 179 12.06 -2.08 18.18
N PRO A 180 12.61 -3.26 18.51
CA PRO A 180 12.22 -4.02 19.70
C PRO A 180 12.51 -3.25 20.98
N GLY A 181 11.48 -3.07 21.80
CA GLY A 181 11.55 -2.36 23.07
C GLY A 181 11.64 -0.84 22.95
N LYS A 182 11.58 -0.28 21.74
CA LYS A 182 11.59 1.18 21.51
C LYS A 182 10.19 1.77 21.28
N ILE A 183 9.21 0.95 20.89
CA ILE A 183 7.80 1.36 20.82
C ILE A 183 7.24 1.43 22.25
N PRO A 184 6.66 2.56 22.69
CA PRO A 184 6.09 2.69 24.02
C PRO A 184 4.83 1.83 24.19
N ASP A 185 4.43 1.63 25.44
CA ASP A 185 3.13 1.05 25.73
C ASP A 185 2.04 1.92 25.10
N LEU A 186 1.14 1.32 24.32
CA LEU A 186 0.07 2.03 23.60
C LEU A 186 -1.19 1.19 23.49
N ASP A 187 -2.30 1.87 23.21
CA ASP A 187 -3.64 1.30 23.09
C ASP A 187 -4.41 2.04 22.00
N LEU A 188 -4.67 1.38 20.87
CA LEU A 188 -5.27 1.99 19.69
C LEU A 188 -6.40 1.14 19.11
N MET A 189 -7.35 1.82 18.48
CA MET A 189 -8.43 1.25 17.69
C MET A 189 -8.14 1.48 16.20
N PHE A 190 -8.25 0.44 15.40
CA PHE A 190 -7.96 0.50 13.97
C PHE A 190 -9.20 0.12 13.15
N ASP A 191 -9.54 0.98 12.21
CA ASP A 191 -10.63 0.77 11.26
C ASP A 191 -10.07 0.68 9.83
N CYS A 192 -10.36 -0.45 9.19
CA CYS A 192 -9.77 -0.90 7.93
C CYS A 192 -10.63 -0.60 6.69
N ASP A 193 -11.77 0.05 6.86
CA ASP A 193 -12.62 0.44 5.73
C ASP A 193 -12.08 1.68 4.98
N ASP A 194 -12.68 2.01 3.84
CA ASP A 194 -12.20 3.07 2.94
C ASP A 194 -12.46 4.50 3.49
N SER A 195 -13.67 4.81 3.95
CA SER A 195 -14.02 6.21 4.25
C SER A 195 -13.67 6.63 5.69
N PRO A 196 -13.13 7.83 5.93
CA PRO A 196 -12.92 8.35 7.27
C PRO A 196 -14.26 8.56 8.01
N VAL A 197 -14.27 8.40 9.33
CA VAL A 197 -15.51 8.31 10.12
C VAL A 197 -15.64 9.35 11.23
N VAL A 198 -14.56 10.00 11.65
CA VAL A 198 -14.59 10.95 12.78
C VAL A 198 -14.82 12.37 12.26
N ARG A 199 -16.07 12.76 12.02
CA ARG A 199 -16.39 14.08 11.47
C ARG A 199 -16.12 15.22 12.45
N LYS A 200 -15.35 16.22 12.01
CA LYS A 200 -15.01 17.43 12.78
C LYS A 200 -16.24 18.17 13.30
N GLU A 201 -17.32 18.21 12.53
CA GLU A 201 -18.55 18.94 12.86
C GLU A 201 -19.20 18.50 14.18
N PHE A 202 -19.06 17.22 14.57
CA PHE A 202 -19.65 16.69 15.81
C PHE A 202 -18.76 16.88 17.05
N HIS A 203 -17.54 17.37 16.87
CA HIS A 203 -16.54 17.52 17.93
C HIS A 203 -16.09 18.97 18.10
N ARG A 204 -16.87 19.93 17.58
CA ARG A 204 -16.61 21.36 17.68
C ARG A 204 -17.57 22.01 18.67
N GLY A 205 -17.02 22.77 19.61
CA GLY A 205 -17.76 23.62 20.55
C GLY A 205 -17.50 23.27 22.01
N PRO A 206 -17.95 24.11 22.95
CA PRO A 206 -17.68 23.94 24.39
C PRO A 206 -18.26 22.64 24.98
N ASP A 207 -19.42 22.21 24.47
CA ASP A 207 -20.16 21.06 24.98
C ASP A 207 -20.03 19.82 24.08
N ALA A 208 -19.17 19.87 23.05
CA ALA A 208 -19.01 18.76 22.13
C ALA A 208 -18.20 17.62 22.77
N PRO A 209 -18.57 16.34 22.56
CA PRO A 209 -17.79 15.23 23.07
C PRO A 209 -16.40 15.23 22.42
N PRO A 210 -15.34 14.85 23.17
CA PRO A 210 -14.00 14.78 22.60
C PRO A 210 -13.94 13.72 21.49
N PRO A 211 -13.17 13.96 20.42
CA PRO A 211 -13.14 13.05 19.28
C PRO A 211 -12.50 11.70 19.66
N PRO A 212 -13.09 10.55 19.28
CA PRO A 212 -12.46 9.25 19.47
C PRO A 212 -11.22 9.12 18.55
N PRO A 213 -10.07 8.62 19.06
CA PRO A 213 -8.87 8.43 18.23
C PRO A 213 -8.99 7.13 17.41
N VAL A 214 -9.45 7.25 16.17
CA VAL A 214 -9.57 6.13 15.22
C VAL A 214 -8.39 6.17 14.26
N PHE A 215 -7.61 5.08 14.19
CA PHE A 215 -6.57 4.91 13.17
C PHE A 215 -7.17 4.38 11.88
N ARG A 216 -6.79 4.99 10.75
CA ARG A 216 -7.26 4.65 9.41
C ARG A 216 -6.18 4.91 8.37
N TYR A 217 -6.47 4.57 7.13
CA TYR A 217 -5.54 4.72 6.02
C TYR A 217 -5.61 6.09 5.31
N CYS A 218 -6.70 6.84 5.50
CA CYS A 218 -6.82 8.21 4.99
C CYS A 218 -7.68 9.09 5.91
N LYS A 219 -7.66 10.39 5.62
CA LYS A 219 -8.63 11.37 6.10
C LYS A 219 -8.87 12.47 5.07
N ASP A 220 -9.73 13.41 5.36
CA ASP A 220 -9.92 14.66 4.62
C ASP A 220 -9.99 15.88 5.57
N ASP A 221 -10.21 17.06 5.01
CA ASP A 221 -10.31 18.30 5.78
C ASP A 221 -11.54 18.36 6.71
N ALA A 222 -12.51 17.46 6.54
CA ALA A 222 -13.72 17.37 7.35
C ALA A 222 -13.61 16.35 8.49
N THR A 223 -12.52 15.57 8.55
CA THR A 223 -12.39 14.41 9.45
C THR A 223 -11.15 14.46 10.36
N LEU A 224 -11.20 13.74 11.49
CA LEU A 224 -10.19 13.74 12.56
C LEU A 224 -9.47 12.41 12.69
N ASP A 225 -9.72 11.45 11.80
CA ASP A 225 -9.07 10.15 11.77
C ASP A 225 -7.54 10.28 11.73
N ILE A 226 -6.84 9.36 12.38
CA ILE A 226 -5.38 9.33 12.48
C ILE A 226 -4.85 8.48 11.33
N VAL A 227 -4.12 9.10 10.42
CA VAL A 227 -3.66 8.45 9.17
C VAL A 227 -2.47 7.53 9.44
N PHE A 228 -2.56 6.29 8.97
CA PHE A 228 -1.57 5.23 9.09
C PHE A 228 -1.26 4.63 7.71
N PRO A 229 -0.03 4.13 7.44
CA PRO A 229 0.26 3.46 6.18
C PRO A 229 -0.69 2.30 5.89
N ASP A 230 -1.17 2.20 4.66
CA ASP A 230 -2.11 1.14 4.29
C ASP A 230 -1.49 -0.26 4.27
N TRP A 231 -2.35 -1.28 4.29
CA TRP A 231 -1.95 -2.68 4.32
C TRP A 231 -1.07 -3.08 3.13
N SER A 232 -1.24 -2.40 1.99
CA SER A 232 -0.57 -2.76 0.73
C SER A 232 0.94 -2.49 0.76
N PHE A 233 1.44 -1.75 1.75
CA PHE A 233 2.89 -1.66 1.98
C PHE A 233 3.52 -3.02 2.29
N TRP A 234 2.75 -3.94 2.89
CA TRP A 234 3.18 -5.32 3.17
C TRP A 234 2.59 -6.36 2.23
N GLY A 235 1.61 -5.98 1.41
CA GLY A 235 1.06 -6.80 0.33
C GLY A 235 -0.46 -6.73 0.25
N TRP A 236 -0.99 -7.17 -0.88
CA TRP A 236 -2.43 -7.34 -1.08
C TRP A 236 -2.66 -8.61 -1.91
N ALA A 237 -2.88 -9.72 -1.20
CA ALA A 237 -2.88 -11.07 -1.75
C ALA A 237 -3.98 -11.29 -2.79
N GLU A 238 -5.16 -10.71 -2.57
CA GLU A 238 -6.34 -10.91 -3.40
C GLU A 238 -6.23 -10.36 -4.82
N ILE A 239 -5.27 -9.47 -5.07
CA ILE A 239 -5.01 -8.91 -6.40
C ILE A 239 -3.53 -9.03 -6.81
N ASP A 240 -2.78 -9.92 -6.15
CA ASP A 240 -1.36 -10.20 -6.39
C ASP A 240 -0.48 -8.93 -6.41
N THR A 241 -0.80 -7.95 -5.57
CA THR A 241 0.07 -6.77 -5.41
C THR A 241 1.13 -7.09 -4.36
N ARG A 242 2.38 -7.19 -4.83
CA ARG A 242 3.55 -7.50 -4.00
C ARG A 242 3.77 -6.43 -2.91
N PRO A 243 4.48 -6.79 -1.82
CA PRO A 243 4.89 -5.82 -0.82
C PRO A 243 5.72 -4.69 -1.41
N TRP A 244 5.73 -3.54 -0.74
CA TRP A 244 6.27 -2.32 -1.32
C TRP A 244 7.77 -2.37 -1.61
N ALA A 245 8.59 -2.96 -0.74
CA ALA A 245 10.03 -3.05 -0.97
C ALA A 245 10.41 -3.78 -2.28
N PRO A 246 9.95 -5.03 -2.54
CA PRO A 246 10.21 -5.68 -3.82
C PRO A 246 9.49 -4.98 -4.98
N LEU A 247 8.26 -4.51 -4.80
CA LEU A 247 7.53 -3.80 -5.85
C LEU A 247 8.25 -2.52 -6.28
N LEU A 248 8.77 -1.72 -5.36
CA LEU A 248 9.50 -0.48 -5.64
C LEU A 248 10.73 -0.72 -6.52
N LYS A 249 11.41 -1.85 -6.31
CA LYS A 249 12.51 -2.31 -7.18
C LYS A 249 12.01 -2.70 -8.57
N GLU A 250 10.93 -3.48 -8.66
CA GLU A 250 10.33 -3.86 -9.94
C GLU A 250 9.86 -2.63 -10.75
N MET A 251 9.30 -1.62 -10.08
CA MET A 251 8.89 -0.37 -10.70
C MET A 251 10.10 0.38 -11.26
N LYS A 252 11.21 0.43 -10.51
CA LYS A 252 12.48 1.01 -10.99
C LYS A 252 13.00 0.26 -12.22
N ASP A 253 13.06 -1.07 -12.16
CA ASP A 253 13.48 -1.91 -13.27
C ASP A 253 12.53 -1.72 -14.48
N GLY A 254 11.23 -1.54 -14.23
CA GLY A 254 10.20 -1.22 -15.23
C GLY A 254 10.44 0.10 -15.94
N ASN A 255 10.84 1.14 -15.21
CA ASN A 255 11.15 2.46 -15.77
C ASN A 255 12.33 2.42 -16.72
N GLU A 256 13.34 1.58 -16.44
CA GLU A 256 14.57 1.44 -17.23
C GLU A 256 14.36 0.68 -18.56
N ARG A 257 13.21 0.00 -18.75
CA ARG A 257 12.91 -0.77 -19.98
C ARG A 257 12.73 0.10 -21.22
N SER A 258 12.34 1.36 -21.05
CA SER A 258 12.17 2.30 -22.15
C SER A 258 12.51 3.72 -21.72
N LYS A 259 13.19 4.48 -22.59
CA LYS A 259 13.45 5.90 -22.33
C LYS A 259 12.12 6.64 -22.30
N TRP A 260 11.99 7.63 -21.43
CA TRP A 260 10.74 8.40 -21.27
C TRP A 260 10.20 8.94 -22.61
N LYS A 261 11.08 9.45 -23.48
CA LYS A 261 10.73 9.97 -24.81
C LYS A 261 10.15 8.92 -25.76
N ASP A 262 10.50 7.65 -25.59
CA ASP A 262 10.03 6.55 -26.44
C ASP A 262 8.70 5.96 -25.92
N ARG A 263 8.21 6.41 -24.76
CA ARG A 263 6.94 5.97 -24.18
C ARG A 263 5.75 6.52 -24.96
N LYS A 264 4.63 5.81 -24.87
CA LYS A 264 3.38 6.20 -25.54
C LYS A 264 2.94 7.61 -25.07
N PRO A 265 2.70 8.56 -25.98
CA PRO A 265 2.47 9.96 -25.63
C PRO A 265 1.02 10.27 -25.20
N TYR A 266 0.38 9.33 -24.52
CA TYR A 266 -1.02 9.40 -24.09
C TYR A 266 -1.13 9.25 -22.57
N ALA A 267 -2.19 9.82 -22.01
CA ALA A 267 -2.60 9.52 -20.65
C ALA A 267 -3.18 8.12 -20.55
N TYR A 268 -2.80 7.40 -19.51
CA TYR A 268 -3.24 6.04 -19.28
C TYR A 268 -3.90 5.88 -17.91
N TRP A 269 -5.00 5.14 -17.89
CA TRP A 269 -5.64 4.67 -16.67
C TRP A 269 -6.22 3.28 -16.89
N LYS A 270 -6.02 2.38 -15.92
CA LYS A 270 -6.73 1.11 -15.83
C LYS A 270 -7.19 0.94 -14.38
N GLY A 271 -8.49 0.80 -14.16
CA GLY A 271 -9.04 0.71 -12.81
C GLY A 271 -10.48 0.26 -12.78
N ASN A 272 -10.96 -0.15 -11.59
CA ASN A 272 -12.35 -0.55 -11.40
C ASN A 272 -13.21 0.72 -11.30
N PRO A 273 -14.15 0.98 -12.24
CA PRO A 273 -14.99 2.17 -12.20
C PRO A 273 -16.14 2.05 -11.20
N HIS A 274 -16.52 0.85 -10.78
CA HIS A 274 -17.72 0.60 -9.99
C HIS A 274 -17.60 0.96 -8.51
N VAL A 275 -16.43 1.46 -8.08
CA VAL A 275 -16.18 1.88 -6.68
C VAL A 275 -16.39 3.38 -6.45
N ALA A 276 -16.53 4.19 -7.51
CA ALA A 276 -16.70 5.63 -7.38
C ALA A 276 -17.34 6.27 -8.63
N GLU A 277 -18.26 7.20 -8.42
CA GLU A 277 -18.89 7.98 -9.50
C GLU A 277 -17.85 8.74 -10.34
N GLY A 278 -16.81 9.29 -9.70
CA GLY A 278 -15.73 9.99 -10.39
C GLY A 278 -14.99 9.12 -11.41
N ARG A 279 -14.87 7.81 -11.18
CA ARG A 279 -14.25 6.87 -12.13
C ARG A 279 -15.18 6.49 -13.26
N VAL A 280 -16.47 6.34 -13.00
CA VAL A 280 -17.49 6.19 -14.05
C VAL A 280 -17.48 7.42 -14.97
N ASP A 281 -17.38 8.61 -14.39
CA ASP A 281 -17.31 9.85 -15.14
C ASP A 281 -16.00 9.98 -15.95
N LEU A 282 -14.86 9.56 -15.40
CA LEU A 282 -13.58 9.50 -16.13
C LEU A 282 -13.69 8.68 -17.42
N LEU A 283 -14.40 7.56 -17.42
CA LEU A 283 -14.57 6.73 -18.63
C LEU A 283 -15.25 7.46 -19.79
N LYS A 284 -16.00 8.54 -19.53
CA LYS A 284 -16.60 9.38 -20.58
C LYS A 284 -15.56 10.16 -21.40
N CYS A 285 -14.32 10.25 -20.93
CA CYS A 285 -13.22 10.81 -21.73
C CYS A 285 -12.76 9.85 -22.84
N ASN A 286 -13.37 8.68 -22.99
CA ASN A 286 -13.22 7.82 -24.17
C ASN A 286 -14.39 8.09 -25.13
N VAL A 287 -14.26 9.09 -26.00
CA VAL A 287 -15.37 9.65 -26.82
C VAL A 287 -15.63 8.87 -28.10
N SER A 288 -14.76 8.95 -29.11
CA SER A 288 -15.00 8.32 -30.42
C SER A 288 -13.73 8.28 -31.28
N ASP A 289 -13.79 7.60 -32.43
CA ASP A 289 -12.69 7.60 -33.41
C ASP A 289 -12.43 8.98 -34.05
N LYS A 290 -13.33 9.96 -33.86
CA LYS A 290 -13.25 11.30 -34.47
C LYS A 290 -12.78 12.38 -33.50
N GLU A 291 -12.83 12.13 -32.20
CA GLU A 291 -12.41 13.05 -31.14
C GLU A 291 -11.50 12.29 -30.17
N ASP A 292 -10.28 12.76 -29.92
CA ASP A 292 -9.33 12.11 -29.02
C ASP A 292 -8.93 13.08 -27.88
N TRP A 293 -9.23 12.71 -26.63
CA TRP A 293 -8.76 13.46 -25.44
C TRP A 293 -7.33 13.09 -25.04
N ASN A 294 -6.60 12.37 -25.89
CA ASN A 294 -5.28 11.80 -25.62
C ASN A 294 -5.26 10.87 -24.38
N ALA A 295 -6.41 10.26 -24.06
CA ALA A 295 -6.60 9.38 -22.92
C ALA A 295 -6.87 7.93 -23.37
N ARG A 296 -6.26 6.96 -22.69
CA ARG A 296 -6.41 5.52 -22.91
C ARG A 296 -6.88 4.91 -21.59
N LEU A 297 -8.20 4.74 -21.49
CA LEU A 297 -8.90 4.37 -20.25
C LEU A 297 -9.46 2.95 -20.38
N TYR A 298 -9.14 2.10 -19.42
CA TYR A 298 -9.51 0.69 -19.44
C TYR A 298 -10.18 0.27 -18.13
N VAL A 299 -11.18 -0.59 -18.23
CA VAL A 299 -11.83 -1.20 -17.07
C VAL A 299 -10.93 -2.31 -16.53
N GLN A 300 -10.62 -2.24 -15.23
CA GLN A 300 -9.98 -3.32 -14.49
C GLN A 300 -11.06 -4.26 -13.94
N ASP A 301 -11.16 -5.45 -14.53
CA ASP A 301 -12.04 -6.52 -14.06
C ASP A 301 -11.24 -7.52 -13.24
N TRP A 302 -11.34 -7.45 -11.91
CA TRP A 302 -10.56 -8.30 -11.01
C TRP A 302 -10.93 -9.78 -11.11
N ASN A 303 -12.17 -10.13 -11.46
CA ASN A 303 -12.57 -11.53 -11.64
C ASN A 303 -11.85 -12.12 -12.86
N LYS A 304 -11.85 -11.38 -13.97
CA LYS A 304 -11.15 -11.79 -15.20
C LYS A 304 -9.63 -11.89 -14.99
N GLU A 305 -9.04 -10.95 -14.25
CA GLU A 305 -7.60 -10.99 -13.98
C GLU A 305 -7.21 -12.18 -13.09
N GLN A 306 -8.03 -12.50 -12.10
CA GLN A 306 -7.82 -13.68 -11.25
C GLN A 306 -7.82 -14.96 -12.11
N GLU A 307 -8.76 -15.09 -13.05
CA GLU A 307 -8.80 -16.23 -13.99
C GLU A 307 -7.57 -16.30 -14.91
N GLN A 308 -6.98 -15.15 -15.25
CA GLN A 308 -5.84 -15.04 -16.16
C GLN A 308 -4.47 -15.02 -15.44
N GLY A 309 -4.48 -15.05 -14.11
CA GLY A 309 -3.28 -14.98 -13.28
C GLY A 309 -2.60 -13.60 -13.29
N TYR A 310 -3.39 -12.52 -13.32
CA TYR A 310 -2.97 -11.12 -13.18
C TYR A 310 -1.94 -10.61 -14.20
N LYS A 311 -1.73 -11.34 -15.31
CA LYS A 311 -0.70 -11.02 -16.33
C LYS A 311 -0.85 -9.63 -16.93
N GLU A 312 -2.08 -9.13 -17.06
CA GLU A 312 -2.38 -7.81 -17.60
C GLU A 312 -2.42 -6.71 -16.53
N SER A 313 -2.12 -7.06 -15.27
CA SER A 313 -2.17 -6.17 -14.10
C SER A 313 -0.82 -6.04 -13.39
N VAL A 314 0.26 -6.55 -13.98
CA VAL A 314 1.63 -6.34 -13.48
C VAL A 314 1.95 -4.85 -13.52
N LEU A 315 2.13 -4.25 -12.34
CA LEU A 315 2.24 -2.79 -12.19
C LEU A 315 3.45 -2.20 -12.91
N ALA A 316 4.61 -2.86 -12.83
CA ALA A 316 5.84 -2.43 -13.49
C ALA A 316 5.74 -2.45 -15.02
N ASP A 317 4.91 -3.33 -15.58
CA ASP A 317 4.70 -3.44 -17.03
C ASP A 317 3.84 -2.28 -17.56
N GLN A 318 3.16 -1.54 -16.67
CA GLN A 318 2.33 -0.40 -17.04
C GLN A 318 3.09 0.92 -17.15
N CYS A 319 4.40 0.96 -16.87
CA CYS A 319 5.24 2.17 -16.95
C CYS A 319 5.68 2.50 -18.40
N VAL A 320 4.77 2.33 -19.37
CA VAL A 320 5.04 2.48 -20.82
C VAL A 320 4.37 3.70 -21.45
N HIS A 321 3.66 4.50 -20.65
CA HIS A 321 3.00 5.74 -21.07
C HIS A 321 3.71 6.94 -20.44
N ARG A 322 3.75 8.08 -21.15
CA ARG A 322 4.33 9.33 -20.61
C ARG A 322 3.52 9.89 -19.45
N TYR A 323 2.21 9.64 -19.42
CA TYR A 323 1.29 10.18 -18.41
C TYR A 323 0.43 9.06 -17.80
N LYS A 324 0.26 9.09 -16.48
CA LYS A 324 -0.61 8.14 -15.75
C LYS A 324 -1.61 8.91 -14.89
N ILE A 325 -2.88 8.57 -15.01
CA ILE A 325 -3.95 9.27 -14.29
C ILE A 325 -4.10 8.64 -12.90
N TYR A 326 -4.12 9.46 -11.87
CA TYR A 326 -4.59 9.11 -10.54
C TYR A 326 -5.98 9.68 -10.32
N ILE A 327 -6.90 8.83 -9.87
CA ILE A 327 -8.24 9.22 -9.42
C ILE A 327 -8.67 8.31 -8.27
N GLU A 328 -9.31 8.93 -7.29
CA GLU A 328 -9.81 8.28 -6.08
C GLU A 328 -10.84 7.18 -6.36
N GLY A 329 -10.94 6.22 -5.43
CA GLY A 329 -11.94 5.17 -5.41
C GLY A 329 -13.06 5.55 -4.45
N SER A 330 -13.51 4.60 -3.62
CA SER A 330 -14.46 4.91 -2.53
C SER A 330 -13.89 5.95 -1.55
N ALA A 331 -12.56 5.98 -1.41
CA ALA A 331 -11.80 7.04 -0.74
C ALA A 331 -10.44 7.23 -1.45
N TRP A 332 -9.33 7.34 -0.73
CA TRP A 332 -7.99 7.27 -1.33
C TRP A 332 -7.82 5.97 -2.13
N SER A 333 -6.95 5.98 -3.14
CA SER A 333 -6.66 4.79 -3.95
C SER A 333 -5.22 4.34 -3.74
N VAL A 334 -5.06 3.08 -3.37
CA VAL A 334 -3.77 2.38 -3.18
C VAL A 334 -2.80 2.55 -4.37
N SER A 335 -3.35 2.82 -5.55
CA SER A 335 -2.60 3.04 -6.79
C SER A 335 -1.73 4.30 -6.80
N GLN A 336 -1.90 5.27 -5.89
CA GLN A 336 -1.18 6.55 -5.94
C GLN A 336 0.33 6.37 -5.96
N LYS A 337 0.90 5.67 -4.97
CA LYS A 337 2.34 5.37 -4.90
C LYS A 337 2.85 4.57 -6.09
N ASN A 338 2.04 3.66 -6.62
CA ASN A 338 2.39 2.84 -7.79
C ASN A 338 2.41 3.68 -9.07
N ILE A 339 1.51 4.65 -9.20
CA ILE A 339 1.48 5.57 -10.34
C ILE A 339 2.67 6.52 -10.30
N LEU A 340 2.96 7.10 -9.13
CA LEU A 340 4.12 7.98 -8.91
C LEU A 340 5.44 7.26 -9.22
N ALA A 341 5.55 5.97 -8.91
CA ALA A 341 6.77 5.20 -9.14
C ALA A 341 7.14 4.97 -10.63
N CYS A 342 6.29 5.32 -11.61
CA CYS A 342 6.50 4.96 -13.02
C CYS A 342 7.36 5.93 -13.86
N ASP A 343 8.03 6.95 -13.30
CA ASP A 343 8.66 8.08 -14.06
C ASP A 343 7.70 8.81 -15.04
N SER A 344 6.45 8.38 -15.13
CA SER A 344 5.39 9.02 -15.89
C SER A 344 4.94 10.25 -15.14
N VAL A 345 4.53 11.29 -15.86
CA VAL A 345 3.84 12.42 -15.24
C VAL A 345 2.54 11.90 -14.64
N THR A 346 2.42 12.03 -13.32
CA THR A 346 1.18 11.69 -12.62
C THR A 346 0.18 12.80 -12.86
N LEU A 347 -0.89 12.51 -13.59
CA LEU A 347 -2.04 13.40 -13.78
C LEU A 347 -3.00 13.17 -12.61
N LEU A 348 -2.92 14.03 -11.60
CA LEU A 348 -3.58 13.82 -10.32
C LEU A 348 -4.92 14.56 -10.31
N VAL A 349 -6.02 13.82 -10.52
CA VAL A 349 -7.38 14.37 -10.38
C VAL A 349 -7.55 14.84 -8.95
N LYS A 350 -7.98 16.10 -8.78
CA LYS A 350 -8.08 16.79 -7.48
C LYS A 350 -8.61 15.85 -6.39
N PRO A 351 -7.76 15.45 -5.42
CA PRO A 351 -8.12 14.47 -4.41
C PRO A 351 -8.93 15.14 -3.32
N GLN A 352 -9.85 14.39 -2.72
CA GLN A 352 -10.50 14.76 -1.47
C GLN A 352 -9.71 14.25 -0.26
N TYR A 353 -9.07 13.08 -0.40
CA TYR A 353 -8.46 12.36 0.71
C TYR A 353 -6.95 12.53 0.74
N HIS A 354 -6.41 12.38 1.94
CA HIS A 354 -4.99 12.41 2.24
C HIS A 354 -4.60 11.10 2.92
N GLU A 355 -3.70 10.35 2.30
CA GLU A 355 -2.89 9.33 2.97
C GLU A 355 -1.62 9.95 3.57
N PHE A 356 -0.86 9.16 4.33
CA PHE A 356 0.16 9.69 5.26
C PHE A 356 1.28 10.50 4.58
N PHE A 357 1.64 10.19 3.33
CA PHE A 357 2.68 10.90 2.58
C PHE A 357 2.13 11.95 1.59
N SER A 358 0.85 11.84 1.20
CA SER A 358 0.28 12.59 0.07
C SER A 358 0.37 14.12 0.23
N ARG A 359 0.33 14.60 1.48
CA ARG A 359 0.49 16.03 1.81
C ARG A 359 1.93 16.54 1.64
N GLY A 360 2.90 15.66 1.40
CA GLY A 360 4.25 16.04 0.96
C GLY A 360 4.36 16.35 -0.54
N LEU A 361 3.38 15.93 -1.35
CA LEU A 361 3.40 16.17 -2.79
C LEU A 361 3.07 17.63 -3.13
N MET A 362 3.78 18.16 -4.12
CA MET A 362 3.66 19.54 -4.63
C MET A 362 3.22 19.52 -6.10
N PRO A 363 2.16 20.24 -6.49
CA PRO A 363 1.75 20.38 -7.89
C PRO A 363 2.88 21.00 -8.73
N LEU A 364 2.99 20.61 -10.00
CA LEU A 364 4.03 21.03 -10.96
C LEU A 364 5.47 20.67 -10.58
N GLN A 365 5.71 20.11 -9.39
CA GLN A 365 6.97 19.49 -9.02
C GLN A 365 6.86 17.96 -9.09
N HIS A 366 5.90 17.38 -8.38
CA HIS A 366 5.77 15.92 -8.26
C HIS A 366 4.66 15.33 -9.14
N TYR A 367 3.70 16.16 -9.57
CA TYR A 367 2.54 15.74 -10.36
C TYR A 367 1.94 16.92 -11.12
N TRP A 368 1.10 16.64 -12.11
CA TRP A 368 0.28 17.63 -12.81
C TRP A 368 -1.15 17.62 -12.25
N PRO A 369 -1.69 18.75 -11.75
CA PRO A 369 -3.04 18.81 -11.19
C PRO A 369 -4.11 18.72 -12.29
N ILE A 370 -5.14 17.90 -12.07
CA ILE A 370 -6.28 17.75 -12.97
C ILE A 370 -7.56 18.17 -12.27
N ARG A 371 -8.38 18.96 -12.95
CA ARG A 371 -9.68 19.41 -12.46
C ARG A 371 -10.67 18.25 -12.34
N ALA A 372 -11.34 18.13 -11.19
CA ALA A 372 -12.35 17.09 -10.99
C ALA A 372 -13.66 17.38 -11.77
N ASP A 373 -14.01 18.65 -11.95
CA ASP A 373 -15.24 19.10 -12.63
C ASP A 373 -15.13 19.11 -14.16
N ASP A 374 -13.90 19.20 -14.71
CA ASP A 374 -13.64 19.29 -16.16
C ASP A 374 -12.49 18.39 -16.63
N LYS A 375 -12.41 17.19 -16.03
CA LYS A 375 -11.26 16.27 -16.13
C LYS A 375 -10.83 15.92 -17.56
N CYS A 376 -11.76 15.71 -18.51
CA CYS A 376 -11.37 15.30 -19.86
C CYS A 376 -10.59 16.39 -20.60
N ARG A 377 -11.06 17.64 -20.52
CA ARG A 377 -10.34 18.80 -21.10
C ARG A 377 -9.02 19.05 -20.39
N SER A 378 -9.02 18.98 -19.06
CA SER A 378 -7.82 19.16 -18.24
C SER A 378 -6.75 18.09 -18.55
N ILE A 379 -7.15 16.82 -18.72
CA ILE A 379 -6.25 15.73 -19.14
C ILE A 379 -5.69 15.97 -20.54
N LYS A 380 -6.55 16.31 -21.51
CA LYS A 380 -6.11 16.58 -22.88
C LYS A 380 -5.09 17.72 -22.90
N TYR A 381 -5.38 18.82 -22.22
CA TYR A 381 -4.48 19.95 -22.10
C TYR A 381 -3.12 19.55 -21.49
N ALA A 382 -3.13 18.80 -20.39
CA ALA A 382 -1.90 18.33 -19.74
C ALA A 382 -1.03 17.48 -20.67
N VAL A 383 -1.65 16.58 -21.44
CA VAL A 383 -0.95 15.71 -22.39
C VAL A 383 -0.38 16.52 -23.57
N GLU A 384 -1.16 17.45 -24.12
CA GLU A 384 -0.71 18.32 -25.22
C GLU A 384 0.42 19.24 -24.78
N TRP A 385 0.29 19.86 -23.60
CA TRP A 385 1.35 20.65 -23.01
C TRP A 385 2.61 19.81 -22.80
N GLY A 386 2.49 18.64 -22.19
CA GLY A 386 3.65 17.80 -21.87
C GLY A 386 4.36 17.27 -23.10
N ASN A 387 3.63 16.95 -24.17
CA ASN A 387 4.23 16.48 -25.42
C ASN A 387 4.94 17.62 -26.18
N ASN A 388 4.52 18.87 -25.97
CA ASN A 388 5.20 20.06 -26.49
C ASN A 388 6.33 20.55 -25.57
N ASN A 389 6.39 20.09 -24.32
CA ASN A 389 7.36 20.46 -23.29
C ASN A 389 8.02 19.22 -22.68
N GLU A 390 8.51 18.33 -23.54
CA GLU A 390 8.96 16.98 -23.15
C GLU A 390 9.96 16.97 -21.99
N LYS A 391 10.91 17.92 -21.96
CA LYS A 391 11.92 17.99 -20.91
C LYS A 391 11.28 18.28 -19.55
N GLN A 392 10.42 19.29 -19.49
CA GLN A 392 9.75 19.68 -18.26
C GLN A 392 8.77 18.60 -17.79
N ALA A 393 8.05 17.96 -18.71
CA ALA A 393 7.19 16.83 -18.39
C ALA A 393 8.01 15.65 -17.82
N GLU A 394 9.14 15.29 -18.43
CA GLU A 394 10.03 14.26 -17.90
C GLU A 394 10.58 14.61 -16.50
N GLU A 395 10.92 15.88 -16.25
CA GLU A 395 11.37 16.36 -14.94
C GLU A 395 10.29 16.19 -13.86
N ILE A 396 9.02 16.52 -14.15
CA ILE A 396 7.90 16.32 -13.21
C ILE A 396 7.70 14.83 -12.91
N GLY A 397 7.70 13.99 -13.96
CA GLY A 397 7.53 12.54 -13.80
C GLY A 397 8.64 11.91 -12.96
N LYS A 398 9.90 12.32 -13.19
CA LYS A 398 11.05 11.88 -12.40
C LYS A 398 11.05 12.40 -10.97
N ALA A 399 10.63 13.64 -10.73
CA ALA A 399 10.52 14.16 -9.37
C ALA A 399 9.46 13.40 -8.56
N GLY A 400 8.31 13.07 -9.17
CA GLY A 400 7.29 12.22 -8.54
C GLY A 400 7.79 10.82 -8.20
N SER A 401 8.56 10.18 -9.10
CA SER A 401 9.13 8.86 -8.84
C SER A 401 10.30 8.90 -7.84
N SER A 402 11.17 9.91 -7.90
CA SER A 402 12.22 10.13 -6.90
C SER A 402 11.65 10.28 -5.50
N PHE A 403 10.55 11.04 -5.32
CA PHE A 403 9.88 11.15 -4.03
C PHE A 403 9.52 9.77 -3.46
N VAL A 404 8.89 8.89 -4.24
CA VAL A 404 8.52 7.57 -3.74
C VAL A 404 9.70 6.61 -3.56
N GLN A 405 10.74 6.73 -4.40
CA GLN A 405 11.95 5.90 -4.32
C GLN A 405 12.83 6.26 -3.12
N GLU A 406 12.89 7.55 -2.78
CA GLU A 406 13.83 8.08 -1.78
C GLU A 406 13.15 8.34 -0.43
N GLU A 407 11.95 8.93 -0.46
CA GLU A 407 11.23 9.38 0.74
C GLU A 407 10.10 8.44 1.19
N LEU A 408 9.67 7.49 0.34
CA LEU A 408 8.61 6.52 0.66
C LEU A 408 9.11 5.06 0.73
N LYS A 409 10.42 4.84 0.82
CA LYS A 409 10.98 3.50 1.05
C LYS A 409 10.56 2.94 2.42
N MET A 410 10.58 1.61 2.58
CA MET A 410 10.10 0.94 3.81
C MET A 410 10.80 1.42 5.09
N ASP A 411 12.05 1.88 5.03
CA ASP A 411 12.71 2.49 6.19
C ASP A 411 11.92 3.69 6.72
N TYR A 412 11.51 4.61 5.83
CA TYR A 412 10.70 5.76 6.22
C TYR A 412 9.24 5.41 6.51
N VAL A 413 8.68 4.35 5.91
CA VAL A 413 7.37 3.84 6.31
C VAL A 413 7.38 3.40 7.77
N TYR A 414 8.39 2.60 8.19
CA TYR A 414 8.53 2.18 9.57
C TYR A 414 8.87 3.35 10.50
N ASP A 415 9.69 4.31 10.08
CA ASP A 415 9.99 5.49 10.90
C ASP A 415 8.76 6.37 11.09
N TYR A 416 7.90 6.51 10.07
CA TYR A 416 6.64 7.22 10.18
C TYR A 416 5.74 6.55 11.22
N MET A 417 5.57 5.22 11.12
CA MET A 417 4.80 4.46 12.11
C MET A 417 5.40 4.59 13.51
N PHE A 418 6.74 4.51 13.65
CA PHE A 418 7.43 4.70 14.92
C PHE A 418 7.09 6.04 15.55
N HIS A 419 7.22 7.13 14.79
CA HIS A 419 6.96 8.48 15.30
C HIS A 419 5.49 8.71 15.59
N LEU A 420 4.59 8.29 14.70
CA LEU A 420 3.14 8.42 14.90
C LEU A 420 2.70 7.73 16.19
N LEU A 421 3.06 6.45 16.36
CA LEU A 421 2.69 5.67 17.53
C LEU A 421 3.35 6.20 18.81
N SER A 422 4.62 6.65 18.72
CA SER A 422 5.34 7.24 19.86
C SER A 422 4.74 8.57 20.31
N GLN A 423 4.30 9.43 19.39
CA GLN A 423 3.63 10.68 19.74
C GLN A 423 2.22 10.42 20.27
N TYR A 424 1.46 9.50 19.65
CA TYR A 424 0.13 9.11 20.12
C TYR A 424 0.19 8.55 21.55
N ALA A 425 1.15 7.66 21.86
CA ALA A 425 1.29 7.08 23.20
C ALA A 425 1.50 8.13 24.30
N LYS A 426 2.18 9.25 24.00
CA LYS A 426 2.36 10.37 24.96
C LYS A 426 1.05 11.09 25.30
N LEU A 427 0.03 10.96 24.47
CA LEU A 427 -1.28 11.58 24.68
C LEU A 427 -2.16 10.74 25.61
N LEU A 428 -1.86 9.45 25.79
CA LEU A 428 -2.62 8.56 26.65
C LEU A 428 -2.56 9.05 28.11
N LYS A 429 -3.74 9.24 28.72
CA LYS A 429 -3.90 9.69 30.11
C LYS A 429 -4.08 8.53 31.09
N TYR A 430 -3.81 7.31 30.64
CA TYR A 430 -3.91 6.08 31.40
C TYR A 430 -2.77 5.15 30.99
N LYS A 431 -2.47 4.16 31.82
CA LYS A 431 -1.51 3.10 31.47
C LYS A 431 -2.25 2.02 30.68
N PRO A 432 -1.83 1.71 29.43
CA PRO A 432 -2.38 0.60 28.67
C PRO A 432 -2.32 -0.71 29.46
N SER A 433 -3.38 -1.51 29.34
CA SER A 433 -3.48 -2.83 29.94
C SER A 433 -4.08 -3.81 28.94
N ILE A 434 -3.71 -5.08 29.06
CA ILE A 434 -4.12 -6.13 28.12
C ILE A 434 -5.64 -6.33 28.25
N PRO A 435 -6.44 -6.12 27.17
CA PRO A 435 -7.87 -6.35 27.22
C PRO A 435 -8.19 -7.83 27.48
N PRO A 436 -9.28 -8.17 28.21
CA PRO A 436 -9.58 -9.55 28.58
C PRO A 436 -9.75 -10.53 27.40
N LYS A 437 -10.14 -10.03 26.21
CA LYS A 437 -10.32 -10.82 25.00
C LYS A 437 -9.13 -10.75 24.04
N ALA A 438 -8.10 -9.98 24.38
CA ALA A 438 -6.95 -9.84 23.51
C ALA A 438 -6.07 -11.09 23.57
N ILE A 439 -5.54 -11.50 22.43
CA ILE A 439 -4.55 -12.57 22.30
C ILE A 439 -3.18 -11.98 22.00
N GLU A 440 -2.12 -12.63 22.46
CA GLU A 440 -0.75 -12.25 22.07
C GLU A 440 -0.57 -12.39 20.56
N LEU A 441 0.04 -11.39 19.94
CA LEU A 441 0.27 -11.33 18.51
C LEU A 441 1.78 -11.40 18.23
N CYS A 442 2.19 -12.32 17.36
CA CYS A 442 3.58 -12.51 16.92
C CYS A 442 3.64 -12.95 15.46
N SER A 443 4.81 -12.79 14.82
CA SER A 443 4.96 -13.07 13.38
C SER A 443 4.68 -14.53 13.04
N GLU A 444 5.04 -15.46 13.91
CA GLU A 444 4.81 -16.89 13.79
C GLU A 444 3.31 -17.21 13.78
N SER A 445 2.54 -16.60 14.70
CA SER A 445 1.09 -16.81 14.79
C SER A 445 0.32 -16.39 13.54
N MET A 446 0.92 -15.51 12.71
CA MET A 446 0.36 -15.03 11.45
C MET A 446 0.93 -15.77 10.24
N ALA A 447 2.26 -15.83 10.10
CA ALA A 447 2.92 -16.28 8.86
C ALA A 447 3.11 -17.80 8.76
N CYS A 448 3.20 -18.52 9.88
CA CYS A 448 3.26 -19.99 9.83
C CYS A 448 1.97 -20.59 9.24
N PRO A 449 0.76 -20.23 9.72
CA PRO A 449 -0.49 -20.76 9.18
C PRO A 449 -0.94 -20.12 7.86
N ALA A 450 -0.31 -19.01 7.43
CA ALA A 450 -0.63 -18.38 6.16
C ALA A 450 -0.34 -19.31 4.98
N GLN A 451 -1.07 -19.14 3.88
CA GLN A 451 -0.93 -19.95 2.67
C GLN A 451 -0.77 -19.08 1.43
N ALA A 452 -0.32 -19.70 0.33
CA ALA A 452 -0.25 -19.07 -1.00
C ALA A 452 0.37 -17.65 -1.00
N LEU A 453 -0.31 -16.67 -1.60
CA LEU A 453 0.17 -15.29 -1.74
C LEU A 453 0.29 -14.58 -0.38
N GLU A 454 -0.57 -14.89 0.59
CA GLU A 454 -0.45 -14.31 1.93
C GLU A 454 0.88 -14.70 2.58
N LYS A 455 1.21 -16.00 2.59
CA LYS A 455 2.50 -16.49 3.12
C LYS A 455 3.67 -15.88 2.36
N LYS A 456 3.60 -15.87 1.04
CA LYS A 456 4.65 -15.30 0.18
C LYS A 456 4.91 -13.84 0.53
N PHE A 457 3.87 -13.01 0.61
CA PHE A 457 4.00 -11.58 0.86
C PHE A 457 4.42 -11.27 2.30
N MET A 458 3.97 -12.04 3.29
CA MET A 458 4.50 -11.94 4.65
C MET A 458 6.00 -12.22 4.68
N MET A 459 6.46 -13.30 4.05
CA MET A 459 7.90 -13.62 4.02
C MET A 459 8.73 -12.59 3.25
N GLU A 460 8.22 -12.07 2.14
CA GLU A 460 8.89 -11.03 1.33
C GLU A 460 8.97 -9.67 2.03
N SER A 461 8.03 -9.38 2.94
CA SER A 461 7.98 -8.13 3.72
C SER A 461 8.48 -8.25 5.14
N MET A 462 8.97 -9.44 5.54
CA MET A 462 9.42 -9.72 6.89
C MET A 462 10.66 -8.91 7.25
N VAL A 463 10.63 -8.25 8.40
CA VAL A 463 11.80 -7.64 9.00
C VAL A 463 12.67 -8.75 9.60
N GLY A 464 13.81 -9.01 8.94
CA GLY A 464 14.74 -10.06 9.33
C GLY A 464 15.37 -9.85 10.70
N GLY A 465 15.51 -8.63 11.20
CA GLY A 465 16.12 -8.36 12.50
C GLY A 465 16.03 -6.90 12.92
N PRO A 466 16.50 -6.57 14.14
CA PRO A 466 16.46 -5.21 14.66
C PRO A 466 17.25 -4.27 13.76
N SER A 467 16.78 -3.04 13.59
CA SER A 467 17.55 -2.01 12.90
C SER A 467 18.82 -1.68 13.69
N SER A 468 19.96 -1.64 12.99
CA SER A 468 21.21 -1.09 13.54
C SER A 468 21.16 0.43 13.69
N GLU A 469 20.30 1.08 12.91
CA GLU A 469 20.10 2.53 12.89
C GLU A 469 18.91 2.91 13.78
N ALA A 470 19.01 4.07 14.42
CA ALA A 470 17.88 4.69 15.08
C ALA A 470 16.90 5.27 14.03
N PRO A 471 15.59 5.35 14.31
CA PRO A 471 14.62 6.00 13.42
C PRO A 471 15.08 7.42 13.06
N CYS A 472 14.82 7.92 11.85
CA CYS A 472 15.17 9.29 11.46
C CYS A 472 14.68 10.35 12.47
N ILE A 473 15.28 11.52 12.47
CA ILE A 473 14.86 12.61 13.35
C ILE A 473 13.61 13.27 12.77
N MET A 474 12.48 13.19 13.50
CA MET A 474 11.24 13.81 13.06
C MET A 474 11.35 15.34 13.11
N PRO A 475 11.04 16.06 12.02
CA PRO A 475 11.03 17.52 12.03
C PRO A 475 10.01 18.11 13.03
N PRO A 476 10.25 19.34 13.51
CA PRO A 476 9.28 20.04 14.37
C PRO A 476 7.98 20.33 13.60
N PRO A 477 6.87 20.63 14.30
CA PRO A 477 5.65 21.09 13.64
C PRO A 477 5.93 22.30 12.76
N TYR A 478 5.07 22.52 11.77
CA TYR A 478 5.14 23.75 10.99
C TYR A 478 4.84 24.95 11.90
N ASP A 479 5.60 26.03 11.73
CA ASP A 479 5.13 27.33 12.17
C ASP A 479 3.86 27.70 11.38
N PRO A 480 2.84 28.33 12.00
CA PRO A 480 1.59 28.66 11.31
C PRO A 480 1.77 29.44 10.00
N ALA A 481 2.74 30.36 9.92
CA ALA A 481 3.00 31.11 8.71
C ALA A 481 3.64 30.22 7.62
N ALA A 482 4.56 29.32 8.01
CA ALA A 482 5.15 28.36 7.10
C ALA A 482 4.12 27.36 6.55
N LEU A 483 3.22 26.85 7.40
CA LEU A 483 2.12 25.99 6.97
C LEU A 483 1.21 26.70 5.97
N HIS A 484 0.82 27.95 6.29
CA HIS A 484 -0.01 28.74 5.40
C HIS A 484 0.67 28.98 4.05
N SER A 485 1.96 29.33 4.04
CA SER A 485 2.73 29.55 2.82
C SER A 485 2.80 28.31 1.92
N ILE A 486 2.99 27.11 2.50
CA ILE A 486 3.04 25.86 1.72
C ILE A 486 1.66 25.55 1.12
N LEU A 487 0.59 25.74 1.89
CA LEU A 487 -0.77 25.53 1.41
C LEU A 487 -1.14 26.53 0.30
N GLU A 488 -0.74 27.79 0.45
CA GLU A 488 -0.91 28.84 -0.54
C GLU A 488 -0.12 28.53 -1.83
N GLU A 489 1.14 28.11 -1.73
CA GLU A 489 1.97 27.72 -2.88
C GLU A 489 1.34 26.57 -3.68
N LYS A 490 0.81 25.55 -2.99
CA LYS A 490 0.06 24.46 -3.65
C LYS A 490 -1.15 25.00 -4.39
N GLN A 491 -1.94 25.85 -3.72
CA GLN A 491 -3.16 26.40 -4.31
C GLN A 491 -2.86 27.31 -5.51
N ASN A 492 -1.81 28.13 -5.42
CA ASN A 492 -1.37 29.01 -6.51
C ASN A 492 -0.87 28.21 -7.71
N SER A 493 -0.13 27.12 -7.48
CA SER A 493 0.34 26.23 -8.57
C SER A 493 -0.82 25.55 -9.30
N ILE A 494 -1.88 25.17 -8.58
CA ILE A 494 -3.10 24.63 -9.18
C ILE A 494 -3.82 25.71 -10.00
N GLN A 495 -4.00 26.90 -9.44
CA GLN A 495 -4.66 28.02 -10.13
C GLN A 495 -3.93 28.44 -11.41
N LEU A 496 -2.59 28.42 -11.41
CA LEU A 496 -1.77 28.69 -12.59
C LEU A 496 -2.09 27.73 -13.75
N VAL A 497 -2.23 26.43 -13.46
CA VAL A 497 -2.62 25.43 -14.48
C VAL A 497 -4.03 25.70 -15.00
N GLU A 498 -4.98 26.03 -14.11
CA GLU A 498 -6.34 26.37 -14.52
C GLU A 498 -6.40 27.62 -15.41
N GLU A 499 -5.50 28.60 -15.20
CA GLU A 499 -5.36 29.76 -16.07
C GLU A 499 -4.79 29.39 -17.44
N TRP A 500 -3.77 28.53 -17.48
CA TRP A 500 -3.21 28.03 -18.74
C TRP A 500 -4.25 27.26 -19.57
N GLU A 501 -5.06 26.43 -18.93
CA GLU A 501 -6.18 25.71 -19.57
C GLU A 501 -7.20 26.67 -20.18
N LYS A 502 -7.59 27.72 -19.45
CA LYS A 502 -8.55 28.73 -19.93
C LYS A 502 -8.01 29.48 -21.15
N GLN A 503 -6.75 29.92 -21.11
CA GLN A 503 -6.11 30.63 -22.22
C GLN A 503 -6.02 29.74 -23.47
N HIS A 504 -5.73 28.46 -23.31
CA HIS A 504 -5.69 27.50 -24.41
C HIS A 504 -7.08 27.28 -25.04
N GLY A 505 -8.10 27.06 -24.22
CA GLY A 505 -9.47 26.87 -24.70
C GLY A 505 -10.09 28.11 -25.36
N ASP A 506 -9.63 29.32 -25.00
CA ASP A 506 -10.01 30.56 -25.71
C ASP A 506 -9.26 30.74 -27.04
N GLY A 507 -8.05 30.18 -27.15
CA GLY A 507 -7.27 30.14 -28.39
C GLY A 507 -7.89 29.20 -29.43
N GLU A 508 -8.26 27.97 -29.03
CA GLU A 508 -8.94 27.00 -29.92
C GLU A 508 -10.28 27.55 -30.43
N ARG A 509 -11.05 28.26 -29.58
CA ARG A 509 -12.35 28.86 -29.98
C ARG A 509 -12.23 30.04 -30.95
N LYS A 510 -11.06 30.68 -31.05
CA LYS A 510 -10.81 31.80 -31.97
C LYS A 510 -10.28 31.36 -33.34
N HIS A 511 -9.90 30.10 -33.49
CA HIS A 511 -9.46 29.49 -34.76
C HIS A 511 -10.23 28.20 -35.06
N PRO A 512 -11.53 28.30 -35.43
CA PRO A 512 -12.33 27.15 -35.87
C PRO A 512 -11.90 26.59 -37.23
#